data_AF-A0A5J4RLE9-F1
#
_entry.id   AF-A0A5J4RLE9-F1
#
_cell.length_a   1.000
_cell.length_b   1.000
_cell.length_c   1.000
_cell.angle_alpha   90.00
_cell.angle_beta   90.00
_cell.angle_gamma   90.00
#
_symmetry.space_group_name_H-M   'P 1'
#
loop_
_entity.id
_entity.type
_entity.pdbx_description
1 polymer ?
#
loop_
_entity_poly.entity_id
_entity_poly.type
_entity_poly.pdbx_seq_one_letter_code
_entity_poly.pdbx_strand_id
1 'polypeptide(L)'
;MNFHSSAGTKICPRPTNLFPNRNTTTVNTESEAEATRIFNALSAGGKVSMPLEKTFWGALFGMFTDKFDVNWMVNYDYNHDEK
;
A
#
# COMPACT_ATOMS: atom_id res chain seq x y z
N MET A 1 24.64 -29.14 -51.54
CA MET A 1 23.63 -28.73 -50.53
C MET A 1 24.37 -28.23 -49.29
N ASN A 2 24.30 -26.94 -48.94
CA ASN A 2 24.78 -26.42 -47.66
C ASN A 2 23.62 -25.68 -46.99
N PHE A 3 23.07 -26.26 -45.92
CA PHE A 3 21.98 -25.68 -45.16
C PHE A 3 22.52 -24.63 -44.18
N HIS A 4 21.99 -23.41 -44.29
CA HIS A 4 22.25 -22.31 -43.36
C HIS A 4 21.73 -22.67 -41.96
N SER A 5 22.63 -22.62 -40.97
CA SER A 5 22.27 -22.57 -39.55
C SER A 5 22.12 -21.10 -39.16
N SER A 6 20.91 -20.67 -38.79
CA SER A 6 20.65 -19.33 -38.28
C SER A 6 19.53 -19.37 -37.23
N ALA A 7 19.96 -19.32 -35.97
CA ALA A 7 19.31 -18.69 -34.83
C ALA A 7 17.82 -18.99 -34.59
N GLY A 8 17.56 -20.03 -33.80
CA GLY A 8 16.32 -20.14 -33.04
C GLY A 8 16.29 -19.05 -31.96
N THR A 9 15.48 -18.02 -32.17
CA THR A 9 15.11 -17.03 -31.15
C THR A 9 14.42 -17.78 -30.01
N LYS A 10 15.14 -18.01 -28.91
CA LYS A 10 14.54 -18.41 -27.64
C LYS A 10 13.68 -17.25 -27.16
N ILE A 11 12.39 -17.32 -27.45
CA ILE A 11 11.38 -16.45 -26.85
C ILE A 11 11.32 -16.84 -25.37
N CYS A 12 12.03 -16.12 -24.51
CA CYS A 12 11.80 -16.20 -23.07
C CYS A 12 10.32 -15.84 -22.83
N PRO A 13 9.52 -16.66 -22.13
CA PRO A 13 8.15 -16.26 -21.81
C PRO A 13 8.21 -14.98 -21.00
N ARG A 14 7.69 -13.89 -21.56
CA ARG A 14 7.51 -12.62 -20.85
C ARG A 14 6.63 -12.94 -19.63
N PRO A 15 7.09 -12.74 -18.38
CA PRO A 15 6.26 -13.03 -17.22
C PRO A 15 5.00 -12.18 -17.33
N THR A 16 3.84 -12.84 -17.30
CA THR A 16 2.51 -12.26 -17.54
C THR A 16 2.02 -11.33 -16.43
N ASN A 17 2.89 -10.89 -15.53
CA ASN A 17 2.56 -9.90 -14.50
C ASN A 17 3.80 -9.10 -14.09
N LEU A 18 4.22 -8.16 -14.94
CA LEU A 18 5.38 -7.30 -14.70
C LEU A 18 5.10 -6.16 -13.72
N PHE A 19 3.84 -5.95 -13.33
CA PHE A 19 3.45 -4.92 -12.38
C PHE A 19 2.34 -5.47 -11.48
N PRO A 20 2.66 -6.05 -10.29
CA PRO A 20 1.63 -6.16 -9.27
C PRO A 20 1.15 -4.74 -8.99
N ASN A 21 -0.13 -4.49 -9.27
CA ASN A 21 -0.81 -3.23 -9.00
C ASN A 21 -0.92 -3.04 -7.48
N ARG A 22 0.19 -2.60 -6.86
CA ARG A 22 0.24 -2.21 -5.46
C ARG A 22 -0.43 -0.84 -5.32
N ASN A 23 -1.75 -0.87 -5.25
CA ASN A 23 -2.52 0.34 -4.99
C ASN A 23 -2.17 0.83 -3.58
N THR A 24 -1.73 2.08 -3.48
CA THR A 24 -1.52 2.75 -2.20
C THR A 24 -2.61 3.79 -2.03
N THR A 25 -3.33 3.73 -0.91
CA THR A 25 -4.41 4.64 -0.60
C THR A 25 -4.13 5.33 0.73
N THR A 26 -4.18 6.66 0.69
CA THR A 26 -4.03 7.50 1.89
C THR A 26 -5.41 8.00 2.30
N VAL A 27 -5.73 7.86 3.58
CA VAL A 27 -6.98 8.33 4.18
C VAL A 27 -6.63 9.40 5.22
N ASN A 28 -7.10 10.61 4.97
CA ASN A 28 -7.08 11.70 5.93
C ASN A 28 -8.41 11.70 6.68
N THR A 29 -8.38 11.52 7.99
CA THR A 29 -9.60 11.57 8.81
C THR A 29 -9.76 12.91 9.49
N GLU A 30 -10.96 13.17 9.99
CA GLU A 30 -11.29 14.41 10.72
C GLU A 30 -11.30 14.22 12.24
N SER A 31 -11.09 12.99 12.74
CA SER A 31 -10.94 12.73 14.17
C SER A 31 -10.03 11.53 14.46
N GLU A 32 -9.43 11.50 15.65
CA GLU A 32 -8.68 10.34 16.15
C GLU A 32 -9.54 9.05 16.20
N ALA A 33 -10.81 9.20 16.57
CA ALA A 33 -11.73 8.09 16.73
C ALA A 33 -12.03 7.42 15.38
N GLU A 34 -12.25 8.22 14.33
CA GLU A 34 -12.44 7.72 12.97
C GLU A 34 -11.15 7.08 12.42
N ALA A 35 -9.98 7.69 12.67
CA ALA A 35 -8.69 7.10 12.30
C ALA A 35 -8.52 5.70 12.91
N THR A 36 -8.78 5.59 14.20
CA THR A 36 -8.65 4.34 14.97
C THR A 36 -9.66 3.30 14.48
N ARG A 37 -10.90 3.71 14.20
CA ARG A 37 -11.95 2.83 13.68
C ARG A 37 -11.56 2.26 12.31
N ILE A 38 -11.15 3.11 11.38
CA ILE A 38 -10.75 2.71 10.02
C ILE A 38 -9.52 1.80 10.07
N PHE A 39 -8.51 2.19 10.85
CA PHE A 39 -7.30 1.39 11.05
C PHE A 39 -7.62 0.00 11.58
N ASN A 40 -8.43 -0.11 12.63
CA ASN A 40 -8.80 -1.41 13.20
C ASN A 40 -9.67 -2.26 12.27
N ALA A 41 -10.62 -1.64 11.55
CA ALA A 41 -11.50 -2.35 10.64
C ALA A 41 -10.76 -2.93 9.42
N LEU A 42 -9.83 -2.16 8.86
CA LEU A 42 -9.10 -2.55 7.66
C LEU A 42 -7.85 -3.39 7.96
N SER A 43 -7.23 -3.21 9.14
CA SER A 43 -6.04 -4.00 9.53
C SER A 43 -6.37 -5.40 10.05
N ALA A 44 -7.63 -5.70 10.42
CA ALA A 44 -8.08 -6.97 11.01
C ALA A 44 -7.82 -8.24 10.17
N GLY A 45 -7.51 -8.11 8.88
CA GLY A 45 -7.12 -9.23 8.01
C GLY A 45 -5.79 -9.01 7.29
N GLY A 46 -5.07 -7.96 7.65
CA GLY A 46 -3.89 -7.48 6.98
C GLY A 46 -2.61 -7.67 7.77
N LYS A 47 -1.57 -6.99 7.34
CA LYS A 47 -0.30 -6.84 8.04
C LYS A 47 -0.11 -5.38 8.41
N VAL A 48 -0.04 -5.10 9.71
CA VAL A 48 0.32 -3.77 10.20
C VAL A 48 1.82 -3.57 10.00
N SER A 49 2.19 -2.58 9.18
CA SER A 49 3.58 -2.20 8.96
C SER A 49 4.02 -1.17 10.00
N MET A 50 3.12 -0.25 10.34
CA MET A 50 3.30 0.78 11.34
C MET A 50 1.98 0.96 12.11
N PRO A 51 1.96 0.70 13.42
CA PRO A 51 0.79 0.96 14.25
C PRO A 51 0.36 2.42 14.17
N LEU A 52 -0.93 2.67 14.43
CA LEU A 52 -1.45 4.03 14.51
C LEU A 52 -0.89 4.71 15.77
N GLU A 53 0.04 5.64 15.60
CA GLU A 53 0.74 6.30 16.69
C GLU A 53 0.78 7.82 16.52
N LYS A 54 0.87 8.53 17.65
CA LYS A 54 1.05 10.00 17.64
C LYS A 54 2.48 10.31 17.27
N THR A 55 2.62 11.05 16.19
CA THR A 55 3.91 11.45 15.63
C THR A 55 4.36 12.78 16.20
N PHE A 56 5.66 13.04 16.16
CA PHE A 56 6.26 14.23 16.75
C PHE A 56 5.85 15.54 16.04
N TRP A 57 5.31 15.46 14.82
CA TRP A 57 4.86 16.61 14.04
C TRP A 57 3.38 16.96 14.26
N GLY A 58 2.75 16.41 15.31
CA GLY A 58 1.37 16.74 15.65
C GLY A 58 0.36 16.09 14.70
N ALA A 59 0.59 14.84 14.31
CA ALA A 59 -0.37 14.02 13.58
C ALA A 59 -0.47 12.60 14.15
N LEU A 60 -1.62 11.95 14.01
CA LEU A 60 -1.79 10.53 14.26
C LEU A 60 -1.61 9.79 12.93
N PHE A 61 -0.58 8.95 12.82
CA PHE A 61 -0.22 8.30 11.56
C PHE A 61 -0.03 6.79 11.75
N GLY A 62 -0.46 6.01 10.76
CA GLY A 62 -0.29 4.55 10.73
C GLY A 62 -0.31 4.00 9.31
N MET A 63 0.30 2.83 9.12
CA MET A 63 0.39 2.16 7.83
C MET A 63 0.17 0.66 7.95
N PHE A 64 -0.66 0.10 7.08
CA PHE A 64 -0.90 -1.34 7.05
C PHE A 64 -1.21 -1.81 5.63
N THR A 65 -0.99 -3.08 5.36
CA THR A 65 -1.38 -3.73 4.11
C THR A 65 -2.59 -4.60 4.38
N ASP A 66 -3.67 -4.47 3.63
CA ASP A 66 -4.85 -5.31 3.81
C ASP A 66 -4.67 -6.71 3.19
N LYS A 67 -5.70 -7.55 3.28
CA LYS A 67 -5.71 -8.91 2.71
C LYS A 67 -5.71 -8.96 1.18
N PHE A 68 -5.92 -7.83 0.52
CA PHE A 68 -5.96 -7.67 -0.93
C PHE A 68 -4.65 -7.08 -1.48
N ASP A 69 -3.59 -7.04 -0.65
CA ASP A 69 -2.29 -6.44 -0.96
C ASP A 69 -2.37 -4.92 -1.27
N VAL A 70 -3.39 -4.24 -0.76
CA VAL A 70 -3.51 -2.77 -0.85
C VAL A 70 -2.78 -2.14 0.33
N ASN A 71 -1.92 -1.17 0.05
CA ASN A 71 -1.22 -0.42 1.09
C ASN A 71 -2.06 0.76 1.55
N TRP A 72 -2.40 0.81 2.82
CA TRP A 72 -3.21 1.86 3.43
C TRP A 72 -2.34 2.72 4.34
N MET A 73 -2.50 4.03 4.20
CA MET A 73 -1.86 5.03 5.06
C MET A 73 -2.97 5.86 5.71
N VAL A 74 -3.06 5.82 7.04
CA VAL A 74 -4.04 6.60 7.79
C VAL A 74 -3.30 7.78 8.41
N ASN A 75 -3.79 8.98 8.15
CA ASN A 75 -3.22 10.22 8.69
C ASN A 75 -4.33 11.09 9.27
N TYR A 76 -4.09 11.65 10.45
CA TYR A 76 -4.96 12.64 11.07
C TYR A 76 -4.11 13.78 11.62
N ASP A 77 -4.42 15.01 11.22
CA ASP A 77 -3.67 16.19 11.62
C ASP A 77 -4.38 16.89 12.78
N TYR A 78 -3.70 17.01 13.93
CA TYR A 78 -4.26 17.71 15.10
C TYR A 78 -4.39 19.21 14.88
N ASN A 79 -3.63 19.78 13.94
CA ASN A 79 -3.65 21.21 13.66
C ASN A 79 -4.92 21.64 12.91
N HIS A 80 -5.76 20.69 12.45
CA HIS A 80 -7.02 21.01 11.77
C HIS A 80 -8.20 21.24 12.73
N ASP A 81 -8.06 20.88 14.01
CA ASP A 81 -9.11 21.03 15.03
C ASP A 81 -9.06 22.38 15.76
N GLU A 82 -8.09 23.25 15.45
CA GLU A 82 -8.03 24.62 16.00
C GLU A 82 -9.01 25.61 15.33
N LYS A 83 -10.13 25.13 14.75
CA LYS A 83 -11.14 26.01 14.13
C LYS A 83 -12.42 26.16 14.95
#